data_AF-A0ABD5QB86-F1
#
_entry.id   AF-A0ABD5QB86-F1
#
_cell.length_a   1.000
_cell.length_b   1.000
_cell.length_c   1.000
_cell.angle_alpha   90.00
_cell.angle_beta   90.00
_cell.angle_gamma   90.00
#
_symmetry.space_group_name_H-M   'P 1'
#
loop_
_entity.id
_entity.type
_entity.pdbx_description
1 polymer ?
#
loop_
_entity_poly.entity_id
_entity_poly.type
_entity_poly.pdbx_seq_one_letter_code
_entity_poly.pdbx_strand_id
1 'polypeptide(L)'
;MDRREPPRTEEGWYVLHDFRSIDWDAWREAPDRRRERAIEEGGKFLADCEAPEEGGSATFAVVGHEADLLSIHLRPSIEEVEARERGLERTALAAFTEQVDSYLSVTEVSGYMSEEYFEEGEEADPGIANYIQSRLHPEIPEEDYVSFYPMDKRRGPEDNWYDLPFEERAEHLSAHGDIGREYAGRVTQIISGSVGMDDHEWGVTLFADDPTDIKDLLYEMRFDPSSSRFAEFGRFRFGRRLEPDRLGGYLQGEALDAEPGGHHGEVSPAHGGGHHHGGEEGGHAGHDGQDHGGAEDDEETSVRDELEEAGVYAGSPHGEDVHAVVLYSAADPDELFSEVEGLRSNFEHYDSHVKTAVYEGSDAETAVVSLWETERAASTASGFLSELPDIVRQAGDEEGDSWGTMGMFYAVKPEHRGDFVETFEEVGGLLSGMDGHRKTDLLANREDENDMFIASRWDAREDAMAFFRSEEFAETVEWGRDVLADRPRHVFLA
;
A
#
# COMPACT_ATOMS: atom_id res chain seq x y z
N MET A 1 14.60 57.93 -6.17
CA MET A 1 14.80 56.55 -5.70
C MET A 1 15.47 55.84 -6.84
N ASP A 2 16.66 55.29 -6.58
CA ASP A 2 17.34 54.45 -7.56
C ASP A 2 16.55 53.15 -7.72
N ARG A 3 16.36 52.71 -8.97
CA ARG A 3 15.68 51.46 -9.28
C ARG A 3 16.51 50.31 -8.72
N ARG A 4 15.92 49.45 -7.88
CA ARG A 4 16.58 48.23 -7.39
C ARG A 4 16.64 47.19 -8.51
N GLU A 5 17.74 46.46 -8.53
CA GLU A 5 17.94 45.32 -9.44
C GLU A 5 17.25 44.10 -8.86
N PRO A 6 16.28 43.48 -9.57
CA PRO A 6 15.70 42.22 -9.15
C PRO A 6 16.69 41.07 -9.40
N PRO A 7 16.66 39.99 -8.60
CA PRO A 7 17.42 38.79 -8.92
C PRO A 7 16.92 38.18 -10.23
N ARG A 8 17.82 37.53 -10.96
CA ARG A 8 17.42 36.60 -12.03
C ARG A 8 16.90 35.31 -11.40
N THR A 9 15.93 34.71 -12.04
CA THR A 9 15.35 33.42 -11.67
C THR A 9 15.34 32.52 -12.90
N GLU A 10 15.44 31.23 -12.67
CA GLU A 10 15.08 30.20 -13.62
C GLU A 10 14.04 29.29 -12.95
N GLU A 11 13.02 28.95 -13.71
CA GLU A 11 11.87 28.20 -13.25
C GLU A 11 11.87 26.77 -13.80
N GLY A 12 11.50 25.81 -12.96
CA GLY A 12 11.42 24.39 -13.32
C GLY A 12 9.98 23.87 -13.31
N TRP A 13 9.74 22.78 -12.57
CA TRP A 13 8.42 22.17 -12.43
C TRP A 13 7.43 23.04 -11.65
N TYR A 14 6.17 23.07 -12.12
CA TYR A 14 5.05 23.60 -11.37
C TYR A 14 4.72 22.68 -10.21
N VAL A 15 4.39 23.26 -9.06
CA VAL A 15 4.13 22.55 -7.81
C VAL A 15 2.73 22.88 -7.32
N LEU A 16 1.96 21.86 -6.95
CA LEU A 16 0.70 22.01 -6.22
C LEU A 16 0.78 21.25 -4.92
N HIS A 17 0.48 21.95 -3.82
CA HIS A 17 0.13 21.35 -2.53
C HIS A 17 -1.39 21.36 -2.40
N ASP A 18 -2.04 20.21 -2.51
CA ASP A 18 -3.50 20.05 -2.34
C ASP A 18 -3.80 19.51 -0.94
N PHE A 19 -4.49 20.30 -0.10
CA PHE A 19 -4.84 19.92 1.26
C PHE A 19 -6.31 19.49 1.35
N ARG A 20 -6.53 18.29 1.87
CA ARG A 20 -7.87 17.70 1.99
C ARG A 20 -8.19 17.35 3.44
N SER A 21 -9.41 17.61 3.87
CA SER A 21 -9.99 17.01 5.07
C SER A 21 -10.91 15.86 4.70
N ILE A 22 -11.02 14.85 5.57
CA ILE A 22 -11.93 13.72 5.42
C ILE A 22 -13.22 14.02 6.18
N ASP A 23 -14.36 13.84 5.51
CA ASP A 23 -15.66 13.80 6.17
C ASP A 23 -15.82 12.44 6.87
N TRP A 24 -15.32 12.39 8.10
CA TRP A 24 -15.33 11.17 8.92
C TRP A 24 -16.74 10.68 9.28
N ASP A 25 -17.74 11.57 9.31
CA ASP A 25 -19.13 11.17 9.55
C ASP A 25 -19.69 10.49 8.30
N ALA A 26 -19.52 11.10 7.12
CA ALA A 26 -19.90 10.47 5.86
C ALA A 26 -19.17 9.14 5.63
N TRP A 27 -17.88 9.07 5.97
CA TRP A 27 -17.09 7.84 5.90
C TRP A 27 -17.67 6.74 6.77
N ARG A 28 -17.89 7.00 8.07
CA ARG A 28 -18.42 6.00 9.01
C ARG A 28 -19.84 5.55 8.69
N GLU A 29 -20.67 6.42 8.13
CA GLU A 29 -22.05 6.11 7.76
C GLU A 29 -22.17 5.37 6.42
N ALA A 30 -21.11 5.35 5.61
CA ALA A 30 -21.13 4.71 4.31
C ALA A 30 -21.09 3.17 4.42
N PRO A 31 -21.85 2.44 3.57
CA PRO A 31 -21.72 0.98 3.47
C PRO A 31 -20.31 0.55 3.06
N ASP A 32 -19.86 -0.62 3.51
CA ASP A 32 -18.51 -1.17 3.27
C ASP A 32 -18.09 -1.12 1.80
N ARG A 33 -18.95 -1.57 0.89
CA ARG A 33 -18.74 -1.48 -0.57
C ARG A 33 -18.39 -0.08 -1.07
N ARG A 34 -18.94 0.99 -0.47
CA ARG A 34 -18.59 2.37 -0.86
C ARG A 34 -17.23 2.79 -0.31
N ARG A 35 -16.88 2.33 0.88
CA ARG A 35 -15.58 2.57 1.52
C ARG A 35 -14.46 1.84 0.77
N GLU A 36 -14.66 0.55 0.49
CA GLU A 36 -13.74 -0.27 -0.31
C GLU A 36 -13.47 0.34 -1.67
N ARG A 37 -14.52 0.72 -2.41
CA ARG A 37 -14.37 1.37 -3.71
C ARG A 37 -13.62 2.70 -3.63
N ALA A 38 -13.82 3.48 -2.56
CA ALA A 38 -13.09 4.73 -2.35
C ALA A 38 -11.61 4.50 -2.03
N ILE A 39 -11.30 3.46 -1.26
CA ILE A 39 -9.91 3.04 -0.99
C ILE A 39 -9.23 2.56 -2.27
N GLU A 40 -9.89 1.70 -3.04
CA GLU A 40 -9.34 1.14 -4.28
C GLU A 40 -9.10 2.23 -5.34
N GLU A 41 -10.15 2.99 -5.70
CA GLU A 41 -10.03 4.04 -6.73
C GLU A 41 -9.09 5.16 -6.26
N GLY A 42 -9.13 5.52 -4.97
CA GLY A 42 -8.26 6.53 -4.37
C GLY A 42 -6.80 6.09 -4.35
N GLY A 43 -6.51 4.92 -3.79
CA GLY A 43 -5.15 4.36 -3.70
C GLY A 43 -4.53 4.18 -5.09
N LYS A 44 -5.29 3.65 -6.05
CA LYS A 44 -4.84 3.56 -7.45
C LYS A 44 -4.54 4.93 -8.05
N PHE A 45 -5.42 5.91 -7.88
CA PHE A 45 -5.19 7.26 -8.38
C PHE A 45 -3.91 7.89 -7.80
N LEU A 46 -3.68 7.71 -6.49
CA LEU A 46 -2.47 8.21 -5.84
C LEU A 46 -1.23 7.52 -6.41
N ALA A 47 -1.21 6.19 -6.52
CA ALA A 47 -0.11 5.44 -7.12
C ALA A 47 0.19 5.87 -8.57
N ASP A 48 -0.85 6.05 -9.40
CA ASP A 48 -0.73 6.56 -10.77
C ASP A 48 -0.16 8.00 -10.82
N CYS A 49 -0.32 8.78 -9.74
CA CYS A 49 0.25 10.11 -9.62
C CYS A 49 1.72 10.09 -9.18
N GLU A 50 2.17 9.08 -8.43
CA GLU A 50 3.55 8.93 -7.96
C GLU A 50 4.51 8.47 -9.07
N ALA A 51 4.00 7.78 -10.10
CA ALA A 51 4.79 7.30 -11.23
C ALA A 51 4.46 7.99 -12.57
N PRO A 52 4.59 9.33 -12.70
CA PRO A 52 4.42 9.99 -13.99
C PRO A 52 5.63 9.75 -14.91
N GLU A 53 5.50 10.05 -16.20
CA GLU A 53 6.65 10.06 -17.13
C GLU A 53 7.67 11.14 -16.76
N GLU A 54 7.20 12.31 -16.33
CA GLU A 54 8.00 13.43 -15.84
C GLU A 54 7.33 14.04 -14.60
N GLY A 55 8.13 14.47 -13.63
CA GLY A 55 7.63 15.00 -12.36
C GLY A 55 7.60 13.96 -11.25
N GLY A 56 6.74 14.19 -10.27
CA GLY A 56 6.49 13.24 -9.16
C GLY A 56 5.27 13.65 -8.36
N SER A 57 4.72 12.73 -7.57
CA SER A 57 3.77 13.07 -6.52
C SER A 57 4.08 12.29 -5.25
N ALA A 58 3.62 12.80 -4.11
CA ALA A 58 3.64 12.08 -2.85
C ALA A 58 2.47 12.52 -1.99
N THR A 59 1.94 11.60 -1.19
CA THR A 59 0.83 11.86 -0.27
C THR A 59 1.30 11.76 1.17
N PHE A 60 0.78 12.63 2.03
CA PHE A 60 1.12 12.70 3.44
C PHE A 60 -0.14 12.81 4.29
N ALA A 61 -0.21 12.07 5.38
CA ALA A 61 -1.20 12.26 6.44
C ALA A 61 -0.81 13.48 7.28
N VAL A 62 -1.65 14.51 7.28
CA VAL A 62 -1.37 15.78 7.98
C VAL A 62 -1.76 15.65 9.45
N VAL A 63 -0.86 16.06 10.35
CA VAL A 63 -1.13 16.03 11.79
C VAL A 63 -1.77 17.33 12.24
N GLY A 64 -2.94 17.23 12.87
CA GLY A 64 -3.66 18.38 13.42
C GLY A 64 -5.10 18.43 12.94
N HIS A 65 -5.66 19.64 12.84
CA HIS A 65 -7.06 19.86 12.45
C HIS A 65 -7.20 20.67 11.16
N GLU A 66 -6.08 21.04 10.54
CA GLU A 66 -6.08 21.96 9.41
C GLU A 66 -6.22 21.24 8.06
N ALA A 67 -5.88 19.96 8.02
CA ALA A 67 -6.12 19.01 6.93
C ALA A 67 -5.88 17.60 7.49
N ASP A 68 -6.35 16.58 6.76
CA ASP A 68 -6.04 15.17 7.02
C ASP A 68 -5.07 14.59 5.99
N LEU A 69 -5.09 15.09 4.74
CA LEU A 69 -4.21 14.68 3.65
C LEU A 69 -3.56 15.90 3.00
N LEU A 70 -2.31 15.73 2.58
CA LEU A 70 -1.58 16.61 1.68
C LEU A 70 -1.08 15.78 0.50
N SER A 71 -1.49 16.13 -0.71
CA SER A 71 -0.87 15.63 -1.94
C SER A 71 0.01 16.72 -2.54
N ILE A 72 1.27 16.40 -2.80
CA ILE A 72 2.22 17.28 -3.49
C ILE A 72 2.38 16.76 -4.91
N HIS A 73 2.19 17.61 -5.91
CA HIS A 73 2.37 17.27 -7.32
C HIS A 73 3.41 18.20 -7.94
N LEU A 74 4.44 17.63 -8.59
CA LEU A 74 5.39 18.37 -9.41
C LEU A 74 5.21 17.97 -10.88
N ARG A 75 4.97 18.94 -11.77
CA ARG A 75 4.76 18.66 -13.21
C ARG A 75 5.43 19.69 -14.12
N PRO A 76 5.79 19.31 -15.36
CA PRO A 76 6.36 20.24 -16.35
C PRO A 76 5.41 21.37 -16.78
N SER A 77 4.09 21.18 -16.66
CA SER A 77 3.09 22.14 -17.14
C SER A 77 1.95 22.36 -16.15
N ILE A 78 1.33 23.55 -16.22
CA ILE A 78 0.19 23.89 -15.37
C ILE A 78 -1.04 23.05 -15.71
N GLU A 79 -1.20 22.68 -16.99
CA GLU A 79 -2.28 21.83 -17.46
C GLU A 79 -2.18 20.42 -16.85
N GLU A 80 -0.97 19.92 -16.66
CA GLU A 80 -0.75 18.64 -15.98
C GLU A 80 -1.04 18.73 -14.49
N VAL A 81 -0.67 19.83 -13.82
CA VAL A 81 -1.05 20.08 -12.43
C VAL A 81 -2.58 20.10 -12.29
N GLU A 82 -3.27 20.87 -13.12
CA GLU A 82 -4.74 20.95 -13.16
C GLU A 82 -5.36 19.55 -13.38
N ALA A 83 -4.79 18.77 -14.30
CA ALA A 83 -5.29 17.42 -14.58
C ALA A 83 -5.20 16.49 -13.36
N ARG A 84 -4.17 16.63 -12.50
CA ARG A 84 -4.05 15.86 -11.24
C ARG A 84 -5.05 16.33 -10.20
N GLU A 85 -5.14 17.64 -9.97
CA GLU A 85 -6.12 18.23 -9.06
C GLU A 85 -7.56 17.77 -9.41
N ARG A 86 -7.94 17.85 -10.70
CA ARG A 86 -9.27 17.44 -11.18
C ARG A 86 -9.42 15.92 -11.33
N GLY A 87 -8.32 15.19 -11.36
CA GLY A 87 -8.30 13.73 -11.42
C GLY A 87 -8.88 13.11 -10.16
N LEU A 88 -8.52 13.64 -9.00
CA LEU A 88 -9.02 13.17 -7.70
C LEU A 88 -10.55 13.25 -7.62
N GLU A 89 -11.15 14.34 -8.12
CA GLU A 89 -12.60 14.57 -8.15
C GLU A 89 -13.40 13.53 -8.94
N ARG A 90 -12.74 12.67 -9.72
CA ARG A 90 -13.37 11.59 -10.49
C ARG A 90 -13.38 10.25 -9.74
N THR A 91 -12.69 10.16 -8.62
CA THR A 91 -12.62 8.96 -7.79
C THR A 91 -13.77 8.90 -6.79
N ALA A 92 -14.09 7.70 -6.31
CA ALA A 92 -15.00 7.51 -5.19
C ALA A 92 -14.47 8.12 -3.87
N LEU A 93 -13.15 8.27 -3.72
CA LEU A 93 -12.53 8.91 -2.55
C LEU A 93 -12.95 10.37 -2.40
N ALA A 94 -13.08 11.11 -3.50
CA ALA A 94 -13.47 12.52 -3.48
C ALA A 94 -14.85 12.77 -2.84
N ALA A 95 -15.73 11.77 -2.80
CA ALA A 95 -17.01 11.88 -2.11
C ALA A 95 -16.87 11.99 -0.58
N PHE A 96 -15.70 11.64 -0.04
CA PHE A 96 -15.38 11.66 1.39
C PHE A 96 -14.35 12.73 1.75
N THR A 97 -13.91 13.55 0.81
CA THR A 97 -12.92 14.59 1.06
C THR A 97 -13.42 15.97 0.66
N GLU A 98 -12.93 16.99 1.36
CA GLU A 98 -13.14 18.40 1.03
C GLU A 98 -11.78 19.08 0.88
N GLN A 99 -11.62 19.91 -0.15
CA GLN A 99 -10.44 20.76 -0.31
C GLN A 99 -10.51 21.92 0.67
N VAL A 100 -9.60 21.93 1.64
CA VAL A 100 -9.57 22.91 2.73
C VAL A 100 -8.54 24.00 2.51
N ASP A 101 -7.51 23.73 1.73
CA ASP A 101 -6.45 24.67 1.39
C ASP A 101 -5.72 24.19 0.12
N SER A 102 -4.97 25.08 -0.52
CA SER A 102 -4.09 24.73 -1.65
C SER A 102 -2.96 25.73 -1.79
N TYR A 103 -1.84 25.32 -2.39
CA TYR A 103 -0.77 26.24 -2.75
C TYR A 103 -0.18 25.93 -4.13
N LEU A 104 -0.18 26.92 -5.03
CA LEU A 104 0.35 26.81 -6.39
C LEU A 104 1.65 27.61 -6.55
N SER A 105 2.69 26.97 -7.03
CA SER A 105 4.01 27.59 -7.21
C SER A 105 4.80 26.94 -8.36
N VAL A 106 6.04 27.40 -8.56
CA VAL A 106 7.00 26.82 -9.51
C VAL A 106 8.37 26.72 -8.85
N THR A 107 9.09 25.60 -9.01
CA THR A 107 10.44 25.47 -8.47
C THR A 107 11.35 26.57 -9.03
N GLU A 108 12.17 27.16 -8.17
CA GLU A 108 12.94 28.36 -8.51
C GLU A 108 14.40 28.23 -8.08
N VAL A 109 15.31 28.55 -8.98
CA VAL A 109 16.71 28.84 -8.65
C VAL A 109 16.98 30.32 -8.80
N SER A 110 17.31 30.99 -7.70
CA SER A 110 17.65 32.41 -7.71
C SER A 110 19.12 32.64 -8.03
N GLY A 111 19.42 33.69 -8.80
CA GLY A 111 20.78 34.09 -9.17
C GLY A 111 21.67 34.60 -8.04
N TYR A 112 21.21 34.64 -6.79
CA TYR A 112 22.05 35.06 -5.66
C TYR A 112 23.20 34.08 -5.35
N MET A 113 23.01 32.78 -5.62
CA MET A 113 23.97 31.73 -5.27
C MET A 113 24.72 31.16 -6.48
N SER A 114 24.39 31.63 -7.68
CA SER A 114 24.86 31.08 -8.94
C SER A 114 24.97 32.16 -10.02
N GLU A 115 25.49 33.35 -9.68
CA GLU A 115 25.70 34.44 -10.65
C GLU A 115 26.46 33.97 -11.90
N GLU A 116 27.51 33.16 -11.71
CA GLU A 116 28.33 32.54 -12.77
C GLU A 116 27.50 31.72 -13.78
N TYR A 117 26.38 31.12 -13.34
CA TYR A 117 25.49 30.39 -14.24
C TYR A 117 24.68 31.33 -15.16
N PHE A 118 24.37 32.53 -14.67
CA PHE A 118 23.60 33.53 -15.43
C PHE A 118 24.48 34.47 -16.25
N GLU A 119 25.80 34.38 -16.16
CA GLU A 119 26.74 35.17 -16.97
C GLU A 119 26.86 34.61 -18.39
N GLU A 120 26.49 35.41 -19.40
CA GLU A 120 26.58 35.01 -20.81
C GLU A 120 28.05 34.90 -21.27
N GLY A 121 28.49 33.69 -21.60
CA GLY A 121 29.75 33.45 -22.34
C GLY A 121 30.76 32.52 -21.68
N GLU A 122 30.51 32.04 -20.46
CA GLU A 122 31.28 30.96 -19.83
C GLU A 122 30.45 29.67 -19.78
N GLU A 123 31.05 28.53 -20.12
CA GLU A 123 30.42 27.23 -19.87
C GLU A 123 30.40 27.04 -18.35
N ALA A 124 29.21 27.09 -17.75
CA ALA A 124 29.05 26.80 -16.33
C ALA A 124 29.69 25.45 -15.98
N ASP A 125 30.37 25.40 -14.83
CA ASP A 125 30.96 24.15 -14.34
C ASP A 125 29.90 23.03 -14.35
N PRO A 126 30.19 21.83 -14.89
CA PRO A 126 29.21 20.74 -14.97
C PRO A 126 28.58 20.37 -13.63
N GLY A 127 29.30 20.56 -12.50
CA GLY A 127 28.76 20.35 -11.16
C GLY A 127 27.71 21.39 -10.78
N ILE A 128 27.95 22.67 -11.11
CA ILE A 128 26.98 23.76 -10.88
C ILE A 128 25.74 23.55 -11.75
N ALA A 129 25.92 23.17 -13.02
CA ALA A 129 24.80 22.89 -13.92
C ALA A 129 23.93 21.72 -13.39
N ASN A 130 24.55 20.63 -12.93
CA ASN A 130 23.82 19.50 -12.34
C ASN A 130 23.07 19.89 -11.05
N TYR A 131 23.70 20.71 -10.19
CA TYR A 131 23.07 21.22 -8.98
C TYR A 131 21.85 22.10 -9.29
N ILE A 132 21.92 22.94 -10.33
CA ILE A 132 20.78 23.77 -10.74
C ILE A 132 19.67 22.90 -11.31
N GLN A 133 20.01 21.93 -12.16
CA GLN A 133 19.02 21.00 -12.72
C GLN A 133 18.29 20.19 -11.66
N SER A 134 18.98 19.72 -10.61
CA SER A 134 18.32 19.00 -9.51
C SER A 134 17.41 19.87 -8.64
N ARG A 135 17.54 21.20 -8.72
CA ARG A 135 16.68 22.17 -8.02
C ARG A 135 15.49 22.61 -8.87
N LEU A 136 15.68 22.71 -10.18
CA LEU A 136 14.60 23.01 -11.14
C LEU A 136 13.69 21.79 -11.34
N HIS A 137 14.24 20.59 -11.42
CA HIS A 137 13.52 19.35 -11.66
C HIS A 137 13.79 18.33 -10.54
N PRO A 138 13.38 18.63 -9.29
CA PRO A 138 13.66 17.77 -8.14
C PRO A 138 12.73 16.56 -8.10
N GLU A 139 13.27 15.38 -7.84
CA GLU A 139 12.48 14.24 -7.37
C GLU A 139 11.97 14.51 -5.95
N ILE A 140 10.77 14.02 -5.61
CA ILE A 140 10.26 14.14 -4.24
C ILE A 140 11.08 13.19 -3.35
N PRO A 141 11.67 13.67 -2.25
CA PRO A 141 12.47 12.83 -1.36
C PRO A 141 11.65 11.72 -0.69
N GLU A 142 12.28 10.60 -0.36
CA GLU A 142 11.59 9.41 0.17
C GLU A 142 11.33 9.46 1.68
N GLU A 143 11.87 10.48 2.36
CA GLU A 143 11.84 10.68 3.80
C GLU A 143 10.43 10.64 4.41
N ASP A 144 10.35 10.16 5.66
CA ASP A 144 9.08 9.88 6.35
C ASP A 144 8.22 11.11 6.66
N TYR A 145 8.83 12.29 6.82
CA TYR A 145 8.12 13.49 7.26
C TYR A 145 8.26 14.67 6.30
N VAL A 146 7.18 15.44 6.21
CA VAL A 146 7.14 16.69 5.46
C VAL A 146 6.72 17.87 6.34
N SER A 147 7.34 19.02 6.12
CA SER A 147 6.85 20.31 6.58
C SER A 147 6.72 21.29 5.42
N PHE A 148 5.51 21.76 5.19
CA PHE A 148 5.22 22.82 4.23
C PHE A 148 4.86 24.12 4.96
N TYR A 149 5.35 25.24 4.45
CA TYR A 149 4.86 26.56 4.83
C TYR A 149 5.10 27.59 3.72
N PRO A 150 4.14 28.48 3.45
CA PRO A 150 4.37 29.62 2.59
C PRO A 150 5.03 30.77 3.36
N MET A 151 5.74 31.64 2.67
CA MET A 151 6.39 32.79 3.28
C MET A 151 6.59 33.97 2.33
N ASP A 152 6.72 35.16 2.93
CA ASP A 152 7.05 36.41 2.25
C ASP A 152 8.36 36.99 2.80
N LYS A 153 8.91 37.93 2.02
CA LYS A 153 9.91 38.88 2.46
C LYS A 153 9.24 40.23 2.79
N ARG A 154 9.38 40.64 4.05
CA ARG A 154 8.76 41.83 4.64
C ARG A 154 8.98 43.09 3.82
N ARG A 155 7.90 43.89 3.69
CA ARG A 155 7.87 45.25 3.10
C ARG A 155 7.41 46.29 4.13
N GLY A 156 8.07 46.30 5.27
CA GLY A 156 7.74 47.14 6.42
C GLY A 156 8.43 48.52 6.37
N PRO A 157 8.02 49.46 7.24
CA PRO A 157 8.58 50.81 7.27
C PRO A 157 10.04 50.87 7.75
N GLU A 158 10.47 49.90 8.57
CA GLU A 158 11.85 49.80 9.08
C GLU A 158 12.66 48.77 8.30
N ASP A 159 12.06 47.60 8.03
CA ASP A 159 12.66 46.50 7.28
C ASP A 159 11.86 46.26 6.00
N ASN A 160 12.44 46.66 4.86
CA ASN A 160 11.90 46.36 3.54
C ASN A 160 12.96 45.63 2.69
N TRP A 161 12.76 44.33 2.48
CA TRP A 161 13.67 43.48 1.71
C TRP A 161 13.89 43.99 0.29
N TYR A 162 12.82 44.44 -0.36
CA TYR A 162 12.84 44.88 -1.75
C TYR A 162 13.48 46.26 -1.95
N ASP A 163 13.69 47.02 -0.87
CA ASP A 163 14.42 48.29 -0.89
C ASP A 163 15.93 48.12 -0.65
N LEU A 164 16.42 46.92 -0.29
CA LEU A 164 17.85 46.67 -0.11
C LEU A 164 18.60 46.71 -1.47
N PRO A 165 19.90 47.07 -1.47
CA PRO A 165 20.79 46.79 -2.60
C PRO A 165 20.90 45.28 -2.88
N PHE A 166 21.27 44.92 -4.12
CA PHE A 166 21.43 43.52 -4.51
C PHE A 166 22.50 42.80 -3.66
N GLU A 167 23.68 43.41 -3.51
CA GLU A 167 24.80 42.87 -2.73
C GLU A 167 24.40 42.55 -1.28
N GLU A 168 23.62 43.43 -0.64
CA GLU A 168 23.16 43.22 0.74
C GLU A 168 22.17 42.05 0.85
N ARG A 169 21.29 41.86 -0.14
CA ARG A 169 20.41 40.68 -0.20
C ARG A 169 21.21 39.40 -0.44
N ALA A 170 22.23 39.46 -1.30
CA ALA A 170 23.10 38.33 -1.59
C ALA A 170 23.87 37.87 -0.33
N GLU A 171 24.42 38.82 0.44
CA GLU A 171 25.08 38.52 1.72
C GLU A 171 24.12 37.85 2.72
N HIS A 172 22.90 38.37 2.86
CA HIS A 172 21.87 37.76 3.71
C HIS A 172 21.52 36.33 3.27
N LEU A 173 21.36 36.08 1.97
CA LEU A 173 21.03 34.75 1.47
C LEU A 173 22.21 33.78 1.52
N SER A 174 23.45 34.27 1.37
CA SER A 174 24.65 33.45 1.56
C SER A 174 24.74 32.94 2.99
N ALA A 175 24.61 33.82 3.99
CA ALA A 175 24.66 33.44 5.40
C ALA A 175 23.53 32.47 5.77
N HIS A 176 22.33 32.71 5.24
CA HIS A 176 21.19 31.80 5.41
C HIS A 176 21.45 30.42 4.77
N GLY A 177 22.05 30.39 3.57
CA GLY A 177 22.43 29.17 2.88
C GLY A 177 23.52 28.38 3.60
N ASP A 178 24.47 29.06 4.28
CA ASP A 178 25.49 28.41 5.09
C ASP A 178 24.88 27.54 6.19
N ILE A 179 23.85 28.06 6.91
CA ILE A 179 23.10 27.29 7.92
C ILE A 179 22.44 26.06 7.27
N GLY A 180 21.77 26.23 6.14
CA GLY A 180 21.12 25.12 5.43
C GLY A 180 22.09 23.99 5.06
N ARG A 181 23.33 24.31 4.68
CA ARG A 181 24.35 23.31 4.35
C ARG A 181 24.79 22.46 5.55
N GLU A 182 24.65 22.96 6.79
CA GLU A 182 24.94 22.18 8.00
C GLU A 182 23.90 21.08 8.28
N TYR A 183 22.73 21.16 7.63
CA TYR A 183 21.66 20.17 7.71
C TYR A 183 21.59 19.26 6.47
N ALA A 184 22.56 19.36 5.57
CA ALA A 184 22.65 18.48 4.41
C ALA A 184 22.69 17.00 4.82
N GLY A 185 21.84 16.18 4.18
CA GLY A 185 21.66 14.76 4.51
C GLY A 185 20.77 14.48 5.73
N ARG A 186 20.20 15.52 6.36
CA ARG A 186 19.18 15.40 7.41
C ARG A 186 17.86 16.07 7.01
N VAL A 187 17.96 17.20 6.32
CA VAL A 187 16.80 17.92 5.78
C VAL A 187 17.02 18.20 4.30
N THR A 188 16.07 17.74 3.49
CA THR A 188 16.00 18.05 2.07
C THR A 188 14.96 19.15 1.84
N GLN A 189 15.28 20.16 1.04
CA GLN A 189 14.38 21.29 0.79
C GLN A 189 14.02 21.44 -0.69
N ILE A 190 12.74 21.69 -0.95
CA ILE A 190 12.22 22.19 -2.22
C ILE A 190 11.70 23.61 -1.99
N ILE A 191 12.23 24.56 -2.74
CA ILE A 191 11.82 25.97 -2.71
C ILE A 191 11.14 26.29 -4.03
N SER A 192 9.98 26.93 -3.93
CA SER A 192 9.17 27.28 -5.09
C SER A 192 8.68 28.72 -4.98
N GLY A 193 8.81 29.49 -6.06
CA GLY A 193 8.31 30.85 -6.18
C GLY A 193 6.84 30.86 -6.62
N SER A 194 6.06 31.81 -6.10
CA SER A 194 4.61 31.87 -6.33
C SER A 194 4.09 33.29 -6.56
N VAL A 195 4.99 34.26 -6.75
CA VAL A 195 4.61 35.65 -7.03
C VAL A 195 3.73 35.72 -8.29
N GLY A 196 2.45 36.07 -8.10
CA GLY A 196 1.46 36.14 -9.18
C GLY A 196 0.71 34.83 -9.45
N MET A 197 0.98 33.77 -8.69
CA MET A 197 0.29 32.48 -8.72
C MET A 197 -0.53 32.26 -7.44
N ASP A 198 0.00 32.65 -6.28
CA ASP A 198 -0.63 32.43 -4.97
C ASP A 198 -0.48 33.66 -4.04
N ASP A 199 -0.99 33.56 -2.81
CA ASP A 199 -1.09 34.64 -1.83
C ASP A 199 0.27 35.06 -1.23
N HIS A 200 1.23 34.15 -1.21
CA HIS A 200 2.58 34.37 -0.69
C HIS A 200 3.64 34.33 -1.80
N GLU A 201 4.84 34.83 -1.50
CA GLU A 201 5.93 34.96 -2.46
C GLU A 201 6.67 33.64 -2.72
N TRP A 202 6.79 32.76 -1.70
CA TRP A 202 7.41 31.43 -1.83
C TRP A 202 6.68 30.35 -1.02
N GLY A 203 6.65 29.13 -1.58
CA GLY A 203 6.33 27.90 -0.88
C GLY A 203 7.60 27.13 -0.51
N VAL A 204 7.77 26.79 0.77
CA VAL A 204 8.90 26.03 1.30
C VAL A 204 8.43 24.66 1.74
N THR A 205 9.01 23.60 1.16
CA THR A 205 8.75 22.21 1.54
C THR A 205 10.03 21.56 2.03
N LEU A 206 10.00 21.03 3.25
CA LEU A 206 11.11 20.36 3.92
C LEU A 206 10.78 18.90 4.17
N PHE A 207 11.73 18.01 3.88
CA PHE A 207 11.61 16.57 4.08
C PHE A 207 12.72 16.10 5.02
N ALA A 208 12.41 15.17 5.93
CA ALA A 208 13.35 14.60 6.88
C ALA A 208 12.84 13.27 7.46
N ASP A 209 13.74 12.37 7.85
CA ASP A 209 13.40 11.15 8.60
C ASP A 209 13.15 11.45 10.09
N ASP A 210 13.79 12.49 10.64
CA ASP A 210 13.55 12.96 12.00
C ASP A 210 12.79 14.30 11.98
N PRO A 211 11.57 14.39 12.53
CA PRO A 211 10.81 15.64 12.59
C PRO A 211 11.55 16.76 13.36
N THR A 212 12.44 16.40 14.28
CA THR A 212 13.20 17.36 15.07
C THR A 212 14.30 18.06 14.28
N ASP A 213 14.84 17.44 13.23
CA ASP A 213 15.81 18.09 12.35
C ASP A 213 15.19 19.29 11.61
N ILE A 214 13.94 19.17 11.16
CA ILE A 214 13.17 20.30 10.59
C ILE A 214 13.00 21.42 11.63
N LYS A 215 12.61 21.06 12.86
CA LYS A 215 12.43 22.03 13.94
C LYS A 215 13.73 22.76 14.25
N ASP A 216 14.83 22.05 14.33
CA ASP A 216 16.14 22.60 14.69
C ASP A 216 16.67 23.51 13.59
N LEU A 217 16.57 23.10 12.31
CA LEU A 217 16.88 23.94 11.15
C LEU A 217 16.10 25.27 11.18
N LEU A 218 14.76 25.19 11.27
CA LEU A 218 13.90 26.36 11.25
C LEU A 218 14.08 27.24 12.49
N TYR A 219 14.44 26.65 13.63
CA TYR A 219 14.71 27.40 14.85
C TYR A 219 16.03 28.16 14.74
N GLU A 220 17.08 27.52 14.25
CA GLU A 220 18.39 28.14 14.04
C GLU A 220 18.33 29.24 12.98
N MET A 221 17.70 28.97 11.83
CA MET A 221 17.52 29.95 10.76
C MET A 221 16.79 31.21 11.20
N ARG A 222 15.93 31.15 12.23
CA ARG A 222 15.26 32.35 12.78
C ARG A 222 16.20 33.32 13.46
N PHE A 223 17.41 32.91 13.84
CA PHE A 223 18.42 33.81 14.41
C PHE A 223 19.31 34.46 13.35
N ASP A 224 19.23 34.01 12.10
CA ASP A 224 19.86 34.69 10.97
C ASP A 224 19.12 36.01 10.65
N PRO A 225 19.82 37.12 10.34
CA PRO A 225 19.18 38.38 9.93
C PRO A 225 18.25 38.29 8.73
N SER A 226 18.49 37.39 7.77
CA SER A 226 17.61 37.18 6.61
C SER A 226 16.22 36.73 7.03
N SER A 227 16.13 35.93 8.10
CA SER A 227 14.86 35.45 8.65
C SER A 227 14.30 36.38 9.72
N SER A 228 15.10 36.73 10.74
CA SER A 228 14.64 37.51 11.89
C SER A 228 14.09 38.89 11.53
N ARG A 229 14.66 39.54 10.51
CA ARG A 229 14.23 40.87 10.06
C ARG A 229 13.22 40.82 8.92
N PHE A 230 13.38 39.87 8.00
CA PHE A 230 12.68 39.91 6.72
C PHE A 230 11.71 38.76 6.47
N ALA A 231 11.77 37.63 7.18
CA ALA A 231 10.81 36.56 6.92
C ALA A 231 9.45 36.84 7.56
N GLU A 232 8.40 36.65 6.79
CA GLU A 232 7.02 36.59 7.26
C GLU A 232 6.47 35.21 6.90
N PHE A 233 6.13 34.42 7.92
CA PHE A 233 5.72 33.03 7.72
C PHE A 233 4.20 32.94 7.71
N GLY A 234 3.67 32.19 6.75
CA GLY A 234 2.30 31.70 6.77
C GLY A 234 2.14 30.55 7.75
N ARG A 235 1.17 29.68 7.47
CA ARG A 235 0.88 28.54 8.34
C ARG A 235 1.80 27.37 8.03
N PHE A 236 2.24 26.69 9.08
CA PHE A 236 3.01 25.45 8.96
C PHE A 236 2.05 24.26 8.89
N ARG A 237 2.29 23.36 7.95
CA ARG A 237 1.61 22.08 7.78
C ARG A 237 2.65 20.99 7.95
N PHE A 238 2.39 20.05 8.84
CA PHE A 238 3.31 18.96 9.14
C PHE A 238 2.58 17.65 8.88
N GLY A 239 3.23 16.75 8.15
CA GLY A 239 2.63 15.47 7.79
C GLY A 239 3.65 14.36 7.78
N ARG A 240 3.13 13.14 7.83
CA ARG A 240 3.89 11.91 7.69
C ARG A 240 3.52 11.25 6.37
N ARG A 241 4.49 10.67 5.68
CA ARG A 241 4.28 10.01 4.40
C ARG A 241 3.22 8.92 4.49
N LEU A 242 2.34 8.90 3.50
CA LEU A 242 1.26 7.94 3.35
C LEU A 242 1.41 7.29 1.98
N GLU A 243 1.94 6.07 1.97
CA GLU A 243 2.02 5.27 0.75
C GLU A 243 0.61 4.92 0.24
N PRO A 244 0.38 4.88 -1.09
CA PRO A 244 -0.95 4.67 -1.66
C PRO A 244 -1.67 3.41 -1.18
N ASP A 245 -0.94 2.31 -0.94
CA ASP A 245 -1.46 1.04 -0.43
C ASP A 245 -1.91 1.12 1.04
N ARG A 246 -1.40 2.11 1.79
CA ARG A 246 -1.75 2.33 3.20
C ARG A 246 -2.95 3.23 3.41
N LEU A 247 -3.54 3.77 2.34
CA LEU A 247 -4.74 4.61 2.41
C LEU A 247 -5.89 3.91 3.17
N GLY A 248 -6.08 2.61 2.93
CA GLY A 248 -7.13 1.82 3.58
C GLY A 248 -6.99 1.79 5.10
N GLY A 249 -5.81 1.42 5.60
CA GLY A 249 -5.51 1.39 7.03
C GLY A 249 -5.62 2.78 7.67
N TYR A 250 -5.12 3.82 7.00
CA TYR A 250 -5.26 5.21 7.46
C TYR A 250 -6.73 5.61 7.66
N LEU A 251 -7.59 5.32 6.69
CA LEU A 251 -9.03 5.62 6.76
C LEU A 251 -9.78 4.75 7.80
N GLN A 252 -9.17 3.65 8.26
CA GLN A 252 -9.68 2.83 9.36
C GLN A 252 -9.13 3.24 10.73
N GLY A 253 -8.19 4.19 10.77
CA GLY A 253 -7.57 4.69 12.00
C GLY A 253 -6.39 3.83 12.48
N GLU A 254 -5.81 3.02 11.60
CA GLU A 254 -4.59 2.27 11.89
C GLU A 254 -3.37 3.20 11.93
N ALA A 255 -2.34 2.80 12.69
CA ALA A 255 -1.09 3.53 12.68
C ALA A 255 -0.37 3.31 11.34
N LEU A 256 0.28 4.36 10.81
CA LEU A 256 1.02 4.26 9.54
C LEU A 256 2.27 3.37 9.64
N ASP A 257 2.77 3.12 10.86
CA ASP A 257 3.82 2.12 11.15
C ASP A 257 3.28 0.70 11.33
N ALA A 258 1.96 0.53 11.46
CA ALA A 258 1.41 -0.79 11.64
C ALA A 258 1.61 -1.55 10.33
N GLU A 259 2.24 -2.72 10.39
CA GLU A 259 1.98 -3.75 9.38
C GLU A 259 0.46 -3.86 9.24
N PRO A 260 -0.09 -3.90 8.01
CA PRO A 260 -1.53 -3.82 7.83
C PRO A 260 -2.14 -5.06 8.50
N GLY A 261 -2.90 -4.87 9.60
CA GLY A 261 -3.52 -5.96 10.37
C GLY A 261 -3.19 -6.09 11.88
N GLY A 262 -2.62 -5.07 12.54
CA GLY A 262 -2.38 -5.13 13.99
C GLY A 262 -3.62 -4.91 14.88
N HIS A 263 -4.44 -5.93 15.16
CA HIS A 263 -5.51 -5.81 16.17
C HIS A 263 -4.98 -5.85 17.62
N HIS A 264 -4.98 -4.67 18.24
CA HIS A 264 -5.14 -4.35 19.67
C HIS A 264 -4.71 -5.41 20.72
N GLY A 265 -3.43 -5.35 21.13
CA GLY A 265 -2.99 -5.88 22.41
C GLY A 265 -3.45 -4.99 23.58
N GLU A 266 -4.32 -5.52 24.43
CA GLU A 266 -4.61 -4.97 25.76
C GLU A 266 -3.31 -4.74 26.55
N VAL A 267 -3.05 -3.49 26.94
CA VAL A 267 -1.94 -3.14 27.82
C VAL A 267 -2.26 -3.63 29.24
N SER A 268 -1.75 -4.80 29.60
CA SER A 268 -1.69 -5.24 31.00
C SER A 268 -0.44 -4.67 31.70
N PRO A 269 -0.57 -4.10 32.92
CA PRO A 269 0.56 -3.52 33.64
C PRO A 269 1.36 -4.59 34.38
N ALA A 270 2.66 -4.68 34.12
CA ALA A 270 3.56 -5.55 34.87
C ALA A 270 4.00 -4.90 36.21
N HIS A 271 3.94 -5.73 37.26
CA HIS A 271 4.11 -5.42 38.68
C HIS A 271 5.50 -4.92 39.11
N GLY A 272 5.51 -4.11 40.19
CA GLY A 272 6.71 -3.78 40.96
C GLY A 272 6.47 -3.15 42.34
N GLY A 273 5.75 -3.83 43.25
CA GLY A 273 6.00 -3.86 44.70
C GLY A 273 5.62 -2.66 45.62
N GLY A 274 4.78 -2.94 46.64
CA GLY A 274 4.92 -2.29 47.96
C GLY A 274 3.64 -1.85 48.70
N HIS A 275 3.19 -2.73 49.63
CA HIS A 275 2.55 -2.43 50.92
C HIS A 275 1.12 -1.82 51.08
N HIS A 276 0.33 -2.59 51.87
CA HIS A 276 -0.59 -2.22 52.96
C HIS A 276 -2.07 -1.80 52.73
N HIS A 277 -2.95 -2.68 53.26
CA HIS A 277 -4.21 -2.48 54.02
C HIS A 277 -5.52 -1.98 53.34
N GLY A 278 -6.54 -2.88 53.31
CA GLY A 278 -7.73 -2.76 54.18
C GLY A 278 -9.13 -2.64 53.52
N GLY A 279 -10.06 -3.54 53.92
CA GLY A 279 -11.55 -3.39 53.93
C GLY A 279 -12.28 -3.79 52.63
N GLU A 280 -13.08 -4.87 52.59
CA GLU A 280 -14.55 -4.95 52.87
C GLU A 280 -15.38 -4.05 51.91
N GLU A 281 -16.48 -4.41 51.25
CA GLU A 281 -17.40 -5.57 51.19
C GLU A 281 -18.38 -5.32 50.01
N GLY A 282 -18.96 -6.38 49.43
CA GLY A 282 -20.24 -6.39 48.67
C GLY A 282 -20.11 -6.22 47.14
N GLY A 283 -20.73 -7.02 46.27
CA GLY A 283 -21.85 -7.94 46.37
C GLY A 283 -22.90 -7.61 45.30
N HIS A 284 -23.34 -8.64 44.53
CA HIS A 284 -24.34 -8.69 43.43
C HIS A 284 -23.75 -8.70 42.00
N ALA A 285 -23.78 -9.76 41.18
CA ALA A 285 -24.71 -10.86 40.85
C ALA A 285 -25.72 -10.55 39.70
N GLY A 286 -25.57 -11.30 38.60
CA GLY A 286 -26.54 -11.56 37.52
C GLY A 286 -26.35 -10.69 36.27
N HIS A 287 -26.44 -11.17 35.03
CA HIS A 287 -26.86 -12.46 34.47
C HIS A 287 -26.47 -12.49 32.98
N ASP A 288 -26.26 -13.71 32.52
CA ASP A 288 -26.03 -14.28 31.20
C ASP A 288 -26.58 -13.55 29.95
N GLY A 289 -25.80 -13.71 28.89
CA GLY A 289 -26.19 -13.59 27.50
C GLY A 289 -25.11 -14.17 26.59
N GLN A 290 -25.03 -15.50 26.53
CA GLN A 290 -24.36 -16.20 25.43
C GLN A 290 -25.09 -15.91 24.12
N ASP A 291 -24.34 -15.57 23.08
CA ASP A 291 -24.65 -16.03 21.72
C ASP A 291 -23.35 -16.48 21.05
N HIS A 292 -23.42 -17.64 20.40
CA HIS A 292 -22.32 -18.38 19.79
C HIS A 292 -22.35 -18.19 18.26
N GLY A 293 -21.16 -18.13 17.63
CA GLY A 293 -20.93 -18.16 16.19
C GLY A 293 -19.97 -17.04 15.78
N GLY A 294 -18.83 -17.25 15.11
CA GLY A 294 -18.18 -18.48 14.61
C GLY A 294 -16.65 -18.34 14.76
N ALA A 295 -15.97 -19.46 14.91
CA ALA A 295 -14.56 -19.55 15.30
C ALA A 295 -13.69 -20.29 14.25
N GLU A 296 -14.13 -20.31 13.00
CA GLU A 296 -13.44 -21.04 11.92
C GLU A 296 -12.55 -20.12 11.07
N ASP A 297 -12.85 -18.82 10.95
CA ASP A 297 -12.06 -17.87 10.13
C ASP A 297 -10.67 -17.51 10.71
N ASP A 298 -10.50 -17.58 12.04
CA ASP A 298 -9.23 -17.27 12.72
C ASP A 298 -8.15 -18.34 12.45
N GLU A 299 -8.55 -19.58 12.14
CA GLU A 299 -7.59 -20.66 11.89
C GLU A 299 -7.03 -20.63 10.46
N GLU A 300 -7.84 -20.32 9.44
CA GLU A 300 -7.40 -20.26 8.04
C GLU A 300 -6.41 -19.12 7.76
N THR A 301 -6.69 -17.95 8.33
CA THR A 301 -5.80 -16.77 8.29
C THR A 301 -4.45 -17.09 8.95
N SER A 302 -4.49 -17.72 10.14
CA SER A 302 -3.28 -18.15 10.85
C SER A 302 -2.40 -19.15 10.08
N VAL A 303 -2.97 -20.07 9.27
CA VAL A 303 -2.14 -21.01 8.48
C VAL A 303 -1.47 -20.29 7.31
N ARG A 304 -2.20 -19.40 6.62
CA ARG A 304 -1.67 -18.62 5.49
C ARG A 304 -0.47 -17.77 5.93
N ASP A 305 -0.60 -17.09 7.06
CA ASP A 305 0.47 -16.30 7.66
C ASP A 305 1.70 -17.16 7.99
N GLU A 306 1.50 -18.36 8.54
CA GLU A 306 2.61 -19.27 8.86
C GLU A 306 3.32 -19.83 7.60
N LEU A 307 2.60 -20.01 6.50
CA LEU A 307 3.20 -20.43 5.22
C LEU A 307 3.99 -19.28 4.56
N GLU A 308 3.52 -18.04 4.72
CA GLU A 308 4.26 -16.82 4.31
C GLU A 308 5.55 -16.67 5.11
N GLU A 309 5.49 -16.85 6.43
CA GLU A 309 6.67 -16.86 7.29
C GLU A 309 7.67 -17.98 6.93
N ALA A 310 7.16 -19.15 6.51
CA ALA A 310 7.98 -20.28 6.09
C ALA A 310 8.65 -20.10 4.71
N GLY A 311 8.43 -18.97 4.02
CA GLY A 311 9.05 -18.69 2.71
C GLY A 311 8.51 -19.58 1.58
N VAL A 312 7.39 -20.27 1.82
CA VAL A 312 6.63 -21.01 0.80
C VAL A 312 6.11 -20.03 -0.26
N TYR A 313 5.96 -18.76 0.10
CA TYR A 313 5.61 -17.65 -0.78
C TYR A 313 6.84 -16.90 -1.30
N ALA A 314 6.94 -16.80 -2.62
CA ALA A 314 7.90 -15.95 -3.30
C ALA A 314 7.28 -14.57 -3.56
N GLY A 315 7.22 -13.73 -2.53
CA GLY A 315 6.84 -12.30 -2.58
C GLY A 315 5.36 -11.98 -2.32
N SER A 316 5.09 -10.70 -2.03
CA SER A 316 3.80 -10.17 -1.53
C SER A 316 2.62 -10.52 -2.44
N PRO A 317 1.56 -11.17 -1.94
CA PRO A 317 0.33 -11.37 -2.70
C PRO A 317 -0.22 -10.02 -3.20
N HIS A 318 -0.61 -9.95 -4.47
CA HIS A 318 -1.52 -8.88 -4.88
C HIS A 318 -2.87 -9.18 -4.24
N GLY A 319 -3.48 -8.17 -3.60
CA GLY A 319 -4.71 -8.29 -2.82
C GLY A 319 -5.94 -8.78 -3.60
N GLU A 320 -5.99 -10.06 -3.91
CA GLU A 320 -7.19 -10.75 -4.36
C GLU A 320 -7.54 -11.83 -3.34
N ASP A 321 -8.44 -11.53 -2.41
CA ASP A 321 -9.08 -12.54 -1.56
C ASP A 321 -10.02 -13.39 -2.43
N VAL A 322 -9.46 -14.33 -3.18
CA VAL A 322 -10.24 -15.29 -3.97
C VAL A 322 -10.61 -16.48 -3.08
N HIS A 323 -11.91 -16.64 -2.84
CA HIS A 323 -12.51 -17.74 -2.12
C HIS A 323 -12.79 -18.92 -3.06
N ALA A 324 -12.33 -20.12 -2.71
CA ALA A 324 -12.56 -21.33 -3.50
C ALA A 324 -13.61 -22.25 -2.86
N VAL A 325 -14.47 -22.81 -3.69
CA VAL A 325 -15.30 -23.97 -3.37
C VAL A 325 -14.78 -25.14 -4.18
N VAL A 326 -14.40 -26.22 -3.51
CA VAL A 326 -13.95 -27.46 -4.18
C VAL A 326 -14.83 -28.61 -3.74
N LEU A 327 -15.33 -29.36 -4.71
CA LEU A 327 -16.17 -30.54 -4.50
C LEU A 327 -15.65 -31.69 -5.35
N TYR A 328 -15.74 -32.91 -4.84
CA TYR A 328 -15.36 -34.11 -5.57
C TYR A 328 -16.60 -34.88 -6.02
N SER A 329 -16.55 -35.48 -7.19
CA SER A 329 -17.65 -36.26 -7.76
C SER A 329 -17.15 -37.61 -8.28
N ALA A 330 -17.97 -38.64 -8.07
CA ALA A 330 -17.79 -39.97 -8.65
C ALA A 330 -18.56 -40.15 -9.98
N ALA A 331 -19.22 -39.09 -10.47
CA ALA A 331 -19.93 -39.12 -11.74
C ALA A 331 -18.97 -39.30 -12.92
N ASP A 332 -19.53 -39.67 -14.07
CA ASP A 332 -18.77 -39.65 -15.33
C ASP A 332 -18.27 -38.22 -15.61
N PRO A 333 -16.98 -38.01 -15.93
CA PRO A 333 -16.44 -36.67 -16.11
C PRO A 333 -17.11 -35.86 -17.24
N ASP A 334 -17.60 -36.53 -18.29
CA ASP A 334 -18.28 -35.85 -19.40
C ASP A 334 -19.67 -35.35 -18.98
N GLU A 335 -20.37 -36.15 -18.15
CA GLU A 335 -21.65 -35.78 -17.55
C GLU A 335 -21.48 -34.60 -16.58
N LEU A 336 -20.50 -34.70 -15.67
CA LEU A 336 -20.19 -33.66 -14.71
C LEU A 336 -19.80 -32.34 -15.40
N PHE A 337 -18.98 -32.40 -16.45
CA PHE A 337 -18.59 -31.23 -17.22
C PHE A 337 -19.79 -30.54 -17.87
N SER A 338 -20.73 -31.30 -18.44
CA SER A 338 -21.93 -30.73 -19.05
C SER A 338 -22.83 -30.01 -18.03
N GLU A 339 -22.97 -30.55 -16.82
CA GLU A 339 -23.74 -29.92 -15.74
C GLU A 339 -23.03 -28.66 -15.21
N VAL A 340 -21.70 -28.73 -15.06
CA VAL A 340 -20.87 -27.57 -14.65
C VAL A 340 -20.91 -26.46 -15.69
N GLU A 341 -20.85 -26.75 -16.99
CA GLU A 341 -20.99 -25.74 -18.05
C GLU A 341 -22.35 -25.02 -17.96
N GLY A 342 -23.42 -25.77 -17.69
CA GLY A 342 -24.76 -25.24 -17.46
C GLY A 342 -24.81 -24.30 -16.25
N LEU A 343 -24.26 -24.71 -15.11
CA LEU A 343 -24.19 -23.88 -13.90
C LEU A 343 -23.28 -22.66 -14.08
N ARG A 344 -22.12 -22.85 -14.71
CA ARG A 344 -21.12 -21.79 -14.98
C ARG A 344 -21.73 -20.65 -15.77
N SER A 345 -22.56 -20.94 -16.76
CA SER A 345 -23.26 -19.90 -17.52
C SER A 345 -24.07 -18.96 -16.62
N ASN A 346 -24.62 -19.45 -15.49
CA ASN A 346 -25.30 -18.59 -14.51
C ASN A 346 -24.32 -17.84 -13.61
N PHE A 347 -23.18 -18.45 -13.28
CA PHE A 347 -22.14 -17.83 -12.45
C PHE A 347 -21.41 -16.69 -13.15
N GLU A 348 -21.19 -16.79 -14.47
CA GLU A 348 -20.59 -15.74 -15.29
C GLU A 348 -21.39 -14.42 -15.31
N HIS A 349 -22.64 -14.43 -14.83
CA HIS A 349 -23.44 -13.21 -14.67
C HIS A 349 -23.15 -12.45 -13.37
N TYR A 350 -22.36 -13.03 -12.47
CA TYR A 350 -21.95 -12.39 -11.22
C TYR A 350 -20.54 -11.84 -11.38
N ASP A 351 -20.37 -10.54 -11.16
CA ASP A 351 -19.07 -9.88 -11.27
C ASP A 351 -18.01 -10.50 -10.33
N SER A 352 -18.45 -11.10 -9.21
CA SER A 352 -17.60 -11.79 -8.23
C SER A 352 -17.18 -13.20 -8.63
N HIS A 353 -17.61 -13.72 -9.78
CA HIS A 353 -17.24 -15.05 -10.27
C HIS A 353 -15.91 -14.97 -11.01
N VAL A 354 -14.88 -15.64 -10.48
CA VAL A 354 -13.57 -15.68 -11.13
C VAL A 354 -13.49 -16.85 -12.10
N LYS A 355 -13.93 -18.04 -11.66
CA LYS A 355 -13.82 -19.27 -12.45
C LYS A 355 -14.68 -20.38 -11.90
N THR A 356 -15.20 -21.25 -12.76
CA THR A 356 -15.62 -22.61 -12.38
C THR A 356 -15.12 -23.59 -13.43
N ALA A 357 -14.42 -24.63 -12.99
CA ALA A 357 -13.79 -25.59 -13.88
C ALA A 357 -13.81 -27.02 -13.29
N VAL A 358 -13.68 -27.99 -14.18
CA VAL A 358 -13.61 -29.42 -13.85
C VAL A 358 -12.17 -29.89 -14.02
N TYR A 359 -11.64 -30.55 -12.99
CA TYR A 359 -10.28 -31.05 -12.91
C TYR A 359 -10.29 -32.59 -12.83
N GLU A 360 -9.44 -33.22 -13.63
CA GLU A 360 -9.35 -34.68 -13.77
C GLU A 360 -7.93 -35.17 -13.45
N GLY A 361 -7.82 -36.27 -12.72
CA GLY A 361 -6.56 -36.97 -12.43
C GLY A 361 -6.66 -38.45 -12.86
N SER A 362 -5.51 -39.13 -12.99
CA SER A 362 -5.49 -40.54 -13.44
C SER A 362 -6.08 -41.52 -12.42
N ASP A 363 -5.92 -41.22 -11.13
CA ASP A 363 -6.28 -42.10 -10.00
C ASP A 363 -6.98 -41.33 -8.85
N ALA A 364 -7.69 -40.25 -9.20
CA ALA A 364 -8.40 -39.37 -8.28
C ALA A 364 -9.86 -39.15 -8.72
N GLU A 365 -10.76 -38.88 -7.77
CA GLU A 365 -12.10 -38.40 -8.10
C GLU A 365 -12.03 -37.08 -8.86
N THR A 366 -12.96 -36.87 -9.79
CA THR A 366 -13.06 -35.61 -10.53
C THR A 366 -13.43 -34.48 -9.59
N ALA A 367 -12.67 -33.38 -9.63
CA ALA A 367 -12.92 -32.22 -8.79
C ALA A 367 -13.61 -31.12 -9.60
N VAL A 368 -14.58 -30.45 -8.98
CA VAL A 368 -15.16 -29.19 -9.46
C VAL A 368 -14.66 -28.09 -8.56
N VAL A 369 -13.98 -27.12 -9.16
CA VAL A 369 -13.41 -25.98 -8.45
C VAL A 369 -14.12 -24.73 -8.93
N SER A 370 -14.60 -23.93 -7.98
CA SER A 370 -15.17 -22.62 -8.26
C SER A 370 -14.49 -21.54 -7.43
N LEU A 371 -13.93 -20.54 -8.09
CA LEU A 371 -13.23 -19.40 -7.51
C LEU A 371 -14.11 -18.15 -7.57
N TRP A 372 -14.14 -17.39 -6.47
CA TRP A 372 -14.99 -16.23 -6.27
C TRP A 372 -14.24 -15.11 -5.56
N GLU A 373 -14.53 -13.86 -5.90
CA GLU A 373 -13.92 -12.67 -5.26
C GLU A 373 -14.43 -12.41 -3.84
N THR A 374 -15.51 -13.09 -3.41
CA THR A 374 -16.08 -12.89 -2.07
C THR A 374 -16.56 -14.20 -1.45
N GLU A 375 -16.37 -14.35 -0.14
CA GLU A 375 -16.77 -15.52 0.63
C GLU A 375 -18.28 -15.78 0.52
N ARG A 376 -19.07 -14.71 0.57
CA ARG A 376 -20.52 -14.78 0.46
C ARG A 376 -20.96 -15.36 -0.90
N ALA A 377 -20.26 -15.00 -1.98
CA ALA A 377 -20.54 -15.54 -3.30
C ALA A 377 -20.11 -17.01 -3.39
N ALA A 378 -18.95 -17.37 -2.83
CA ALA A 378 -18.50 -18.76 -2.70
C ALA A 378 -19.50 -19.61 -1.91
N SER A 379 -19.94 -19.15 -0.73
CA SER A 379 -20.93 -19.81 0.12
C SER A 379 -22.30 -19.96 -0.56
N THR A 380 -22.69 -18.96 -1.37
CA THR A 380 -23.91 -19.06 -2.17
C THR A 380 -23.75 -20.10 -3.29
N ALA A 381 -22.60 -20.11 -3.96
CA ALA A 381 -22.29 -21.04 -5.04
C ALA A 381 -22.13 -22.49 -4.57
N SER A 382 -21.59 -22.71 -3.37
CA SER A 382 -21.44 -24.05 -2.80
C SER A 382 -22.78 -24.76 -2.65
N GLY A 383 -23.85 -24.03 -2.34
CA GLY A 383 -25.22 -24.55 -2.35
C GLY A 383 -25.62 -25.13 -3.70
N PHE A 384 -25.37 -24.40 -4.80
CA PHE A 384 -25.69 -24.87 -6.16
C PHE A 384 -24.77 -26.00 -6.62
N LEU A 385 -23.47 -25.90 -6.32
CA LEU A 385 -22.49 -26.91 -6.70
C LEU A 385 -22.70 -28.22 -5.94
N SER A 386 -23.25 -28.19 -4.73
CA SER A 386 -23.60 -29.40 -3.96
C SER A 386 -24.72 -30.23 -4.59
N GLU A 387 -25.48 -29.66 -5.55
CA GLU A 387 -26.55 -30.35 -6.29
C GLU A 387 -26.03 -31.09 -7.54
N LEU A 388 -24.73 -31.02 -7.83
CA LEU A 388 -24.10 -31.72 -8.95
C LEU A 388 -24.21 -33.26 -8.80
N PRO A 389 -24.12 -34.01 -9.90
CA PRO A 389 -24.27 -35.46 -9.88
C PRO A 389 -23.16 -36.12 -9.06
N ASP A 390 -23.55 -37.12 -8.26
CA ASP A 390 -22.68 -37.99 -7.47
C ASP A 390 -21.56 -37.26 -6.71
N ILE A 391 -21.87 -36.09 -6.12
CA ILE A 391 -20.96 -35.42 -5.19
C ILE A 391 -20.65 -36.39 -4.05
N VAL A 392 -19.38 -36.70 -3.90
CA VAL A 392 -18.84 -37.55 -2.86
C VAL A 392 -17.97 -36.71 -1.93
N ARG A 393 -18.01 -37.03 -0.64
CA ARG A 393 -16.85 -36.75 0.20
C ARG A 393 -15.71 -37.62 -0.32
N GLN A 394 -14.53 -37.04 -0.46
CA GLN A 394 -13.38 -37.72 -1.05
C GLN A 394 -13.11 -39.03 -0.29
N ALA A 395 -13.00 -40.17 -1.00
CA ALA A 395 -13.00 -41.49 -0.36
C ALA A 395 -11.97 -41.57 0.79
N GLY A 396 -12.42 -41.98 1.99
CA GLY A 396 -11.59 -42.07 3.21
C GLY A 396 -11.98 -41.18 4.38
N ASP A 397 -12.99 -40.31 4.25
CA ASP A 397 -13.54 -39.55 5.38
C ASP A 397 -14.46 -40.41 6.25
N GLU A 398 -13.91 -41.05 7.29
CA GLU A 398 -14.70 -41.51 8.44
C GLU A 398 -14.85 -40.36 9.45
N GLU A 399 -16.07 -40.18 10.01
CA GLU A 399 -16.44 -39.07 10.88
C GLU A 399 -15.45 -38.85 12.04
N GLY A 400 -14.63 -37.80 11.94
CA GLY A 400 -14.15 -37.04 13.11
C GLY A 400 -12.65 -36.84 13.33
N ASP A 401 -11.74 -37.23 12.43
CA ASP A 401 -10.29 -37.21 12.74
C ASP A 401 -9.38 -36.87 11.53
N SER A 402 -9.74 -35.92 10.68
CA SER A 402 -8.79 -35.37 9.70
C SER A 402 -8.92 -33.87 9.55
N TRP A 403 -7.79 -33.18 9.64
CA TRP A 403 -7.67 -31.81 9.16
C TRP A 403 -7.87 -31.80 7.63
N GLY A 404 -8.62 -30.81 7.14
CA GLY A 404 -9.18 -30.77 5.79
C GLY A 404 -8.16 -30.88 4.65
N THR A 405 -8.67 -31.18 3.45
CA THR A 405 -7.84 -31.25 2.24
C THR A 405 -7.28 -29.87 1.92
N MET A 406 -5.98 -29.80 1.68
CA MET A 406 -5.33 -28.59 1.19
C MET A 406 -5.26 -28.62 -0.33
N GLY A 407 -5.86 -27.62 -0.96
CA GLY A 407 -5.84 -27.39 -2.39
C GLY A 407 -4.76 -26.39 -2.80
N MET A 408 -4.03 -26.67 -3.87
CA MET A 408 -3.02 -25.78 -4.41
C MET A 408 -3.15 -25.68 -5.94
N PHE A 409 -3.40 -24.47 -6.44
CA PHE A 409 -3.61 -24.17 -7.85
C PHE A 409 -2.33 -23.65 -8.48
N TYR A 410 -2.01 -24.15 -9.67
CA TYR A 410 -0.82 -23.79 -10.42
C TYR A 410 -1.19 -23.54 -11.88
N ALA A 411 -0.85 -22.36 -12.40
CA ALA A 411 -0.82 -22.13 -13.84
C ALA A 411 0.61 -22.38 -14.32
N VAL A 412 0.84 -23.48 -15.04
CA VAL A 412 2.17 -23.89 -15.51
C VAL A 412 2.43 -23.32 -16.92
N LYS A 413 3.66 -22.91 -17.22
CA LYS A 413 4.02 -22.55 -18.61
C LYS A 413 3.91 -23.78 -19.52
N PRO A 414 3.27 -23.71 -20.69
CA PRO A 414 3.05 -24.88 -21.55
C PRO A 414 4.32 -25.68 -21.88
N GLU A 415 5.45 -25.00 -22.05
CA GLU A 415 6.75 -25.61 -22.31
C GLU A 415 7.34 -26.41 -21.14
N HIS A 416 6.87 -26.17 -19.91
CA HIS A 416 7.37 -26.80 -18.67
C HIS A 416 6.38 -27.79 -18.04
N ARG A 417 5.23 -28.03 -18.67
CA ARG A 417 4.20 -28.94 -18.15
C ARG A 417 4.74 -30.36 -17.88
N GLY A 418 5.54 -30.91 -18.79
CA GLY A 418 6.14 -32.22 -18.61
C GLY A 418 7.07 -32.27 -17.39
N ASP A 419 7.94 -31.28 -17.28
CA ASP A 419 8.88 -31.15 -16.15
C ASP A 419 8.13 -31.01 -14.81
N PHE A 420 7.01 -30.29 -14.80
CA PHE A 420 6.17 -30.11 -13.60
C PHE A 420 5.52 -31.42 -13.15
N VAL A 421 4.98 -32.21 -14.08
CA VAL A 421 4.37 -33.51 -13.76
C VAL A 421 5.42 -34.50 -13.25
N GLU A 422 6.60 -34.56 -13.87
CA GLU A 422 7.71 -35.42 -13.41
C GLU A 422 8.17 -35.03 -12.01
N THR A 423 8.35 -33.73 -11.75
CA THR A 423 8.74 -33.21 -10.43
C THR A 423 7.68 -33.53 -9.38
N PHE A 424 6.40 -33.42 -9.72
CA PHE A 424 5.31 -33.80 -8.81
C PHE A 424 5.34 -35.29 -8.45
N GLU A 425 5.62 -36.18 -9.40
CA GLU A 425 5.75 -37.62 -9.11
C GLU A 425 6.90 -37.91 -8.13
N GLU A 426 8.03 -37.19 -8.26
CA GLU A 426 9.16 -37.29 -7.32
C GLU A 426 8.77 -36.84 -5.91
N VAL A 427 8.11 -35.68 -5.79
CA VAL A 427 7.62 -35.15 -4.50
C VAL A 427 6.56 -36.06 -3.88
N GLY A 428 5.65 -36.62 -4.69
CA GLY A 428 4.67 -37.61 -4.25
C GLY A 428 5.31 -38.87 -3.64
N GLY A 429 6.48 -39.26 -4.15
CA GLY A 429 7.29 -40.33 -3.57
C GLY A 429 7.85 -40.00 -2.19
N LEU A 430 8.24 -38.74 -1.95
CA LEU A 430 8.70 -38.26 -0.64
C LEU A 430 7.54 -38.20 0.36
N LEU A 431 6.41 -37.65 -0.07
CA LEU A 431 5.19 -37.51 0.74
C LEU A 431 4.66 -38.86 1.24
N SER A 432 4.69 -39.90 0.41
CA SER A 432 4.20 -41.24 0.75
C SER A 432 4.89 -41.88 1.97
N GLY A 433 6.04 -41.36 2.40
CA GLY A 433 6.78 -41.83 3.57
C GLY A 433 6.67 -40.93 4.80
N MET A 434 5.92 -39.84 4.74
CA MET A 434 5.82 -38.85 5.81
C MET A 434 4.75 -39.24 6.83
N ASP A 435 5.11 -39.09 8.12
CA ASP A 435 4.15 -39.22 9.20
C ASP A 435 3.08 -38.13 9.07
N GLY A 436 1.80 -38.52 9.15
CA GLY A 436 0.67 -37.61 9.02
C GLY A 436 0.22 -37.33 7.58
N HIS A 437 0.96 -37.74 6.54
CA HIS A 437 0.49 -37.64 5.14
C HIS A 437 -0.46 -38.79 4.79
N ARG A 438 -1.62 -38.48 4.21
CA ARG A 438 -2.59 -39.51 3.77
C ARG A 438 -2.54 -39.77 2.27
N LYS A 439 -2.68 -38.72 1.47
CA LYS A 439 -2.77 -38.79 0.01
C LYS A 439 -2.49 -37.43 -0.62
N THR A 440 -1.85 -37.41 -1.78
CA THR A 440 -1.82 -36.23 -2.63
C THR A 440 -2.12 -36.65 -4.07
N ASP A 441 -3.04 -35.93 -4.71
CA ASP A 441 -3.42 -36.13 -6.11
C ASP A 441 -3.12 -34.87 -6.92
N LEU A 442 -2.64 -35.05 -8.14
CA LEU A 442 -2.51 -33.99 -9.14
C LEU A 442 -3.65 -34.13 -10.15
N LEU A 443 -4.42 -33.06 -10.31
CA LEU A 443 -5.52 -32.96 -11.24
C LEU A 443 -5.25 -31.85 -12.25
N ALA A 444 -5.66 -32.05 -13.50
CA ALA A 444 -5.54 -31.06 -14.58
C ALA A 444 -6.91 -30.57 -15.00
N ASN A 445 -7.06 -29.26 -15.25
CA ASN A 445 -8.29 -28.73 -15.79
C ASN A 445 -8.55 -29.30 -17.19
N ARG A 446 -9.78 -29.77 -17.39
CA ARG A 446 -10.24 -30.37 -18.63
C ARG A 446 -10.19 -29.41 -19.82
N GLU A 447 -10.35 -28.10 -19.60
CA GLU A 447 -10.33 -27.06 -20.63
C GLU A 447 -8.93 -26.43 -20.84
N ASP A 448 -8.05 -26.50 -19.83
CA ASP A 448 -6.67 -26.04 -19.92
C ASP A 448 -5.75 -26.97 -19.13
N GLU A 449 -5.02 -27.83 -19.83
CA GLU A 449 -4.16 -28.84 -19.22
C GLU A 449 -2.94 -28.27 -18.47
N ASN A 450 -2.70 -26.96 -18.56
CA ASN A 450 -1.64 -26.26 -17.83
C ASN A 450 -2.12 -25.63 -16.52
N ASP A 451 -3.43 -25.57 -16.32
CA ASP A 451 -4.05 -25.16 -15.08
C ASP A 451 -4.29 -26.40 -14.23
N MET A 452 -3.46 -26.53 -13.20
CA MET A 452 -3.30 -27.74 -12.40
C MET A 452 -3.76 -27.49 -10.97
N PHE A 453 -4.33 -28.52 -10.36
CA PHE A 453 -4.82 -28.52 -8.99
C PHE A 453 -4.21 -29.69 -8.23
N ILE A 454 -3.45 -29.40 -7.18
CA ILE A 454 -2.93 -30.40 -6.25
C ILE A 454 -3.85 -30.46 -5.05
N ALA A 455 -4.42 -31.63 -4.78
CA ALA A 455 -5.20 -31.91 -3.58
C ALA A 455 -4.38 -32.77 -2.63
N SER A 456 -4.04 -32.27 -1.45
CA SER A 456 -3.21 -32.97 -0.45
C SER A 456 -3.96 -33.15 0.87
N ARG A 457 -3.83 -34.33 1.49
CA ARG A 457 -4.55 -34.74 2.71
C ARG A 457 -3.59 -35.12 3.82
N TRP A 458 -3.91 -34.65 5.03
CA TRP A 458 -3.07 -34.81 6.21
C TRP A 458 -3.89 -35.23 7.44
N ASP A 459 -3.27 -35.89 8.41
CA ASP A 459 -3.89 -36.26 9.68
C ASP A 459 -4.19 -35.01 10.52
N ALA A 460 -3.22 -34.10 10.62
CA ALA A 460 -3.35 -32.83 11.32
C ALA A 460 -2.68 -31.66 10.57
N ARG A 461 -3.06 -30.42 10.93
CA ARG A 461 -2.45 -29.18 10.43
C ARG A 461 -0.95 -29.17 10.63
N GLU A 462 -0.51 -29.59 11.81
CA GLU A 462 0.90 -29.59 12.20
C GLU A 462 1.75 -30.49 11.28
N ASP A 463 1.18 -31.58 10.78
CA ASP A 463 1.85 -32.51 9.86
C ASP A 463 2.06 -31.86 8.49
N ALA A 464 1.04 -31.18 7.97
CA ALA A 464 1.14 -30.41 6.73
C ALA A 464 2.16 -29.26 6.84
N MET A 465 2.11 -28.51 7.94
CA MET A 465 3.04 -27.39 8.18
C MET A 465 4.49 -27.86 8.39
N ALA A 466 4.68 -29.05 8.96
CA ALA A 466 6.02 -29.65 9.05
C ALA A 466 6.61 -29.96 7.68
N PHE A 467 5.79 -30.43 6.72
CA PHE A 467 6.22 -30.63 5.34
C PHE A 467 6.60 -29.31 4.67
N PHE A 468 5.80 -28.26 4.82
CA PHE A 468 6.08 -26.97 4.20
C PHE A 468 7.34 -26.28 4.72
N ARG A 469 7.70 -26.55 5.98
CA ARG A 469 8.94 -26.06 6.60
C ARG A 469 10.16 -26.95 6.30
N SER A 470 9.98 -28.05 5.56
CA SER A 470 11.08 -28.97 5.24
C SER A 470 12.02 -28.37 4.19
N GLU A 471 13.31 -28.71 4.31
CA GLU A 471 14.33 -28.29 3.33
C GLU A 471 14.00 -28.87 1.94
N GLU A 472 13.44 -30.09 1.90
CA GLU A 472 13.02 -30.78 0.69
C GLU A 472 11.89 -30.03 -0.07
N PHE A 473 10.95 -29.43 0.66
CA PHE A 473 9.90 -28.62 0.04
C PHE A 473 10.43 -27.26 -0.44
N ALA A 474 11.29 -26.61 0.35
CA ALA A 474 11.89 -25.33 -0.01
C ALA A 474 12.69 -25.40 -1.34
N GLU A 475 13.47 -26.47 -1.55
CA GLU A 475 14.18 -26.71 -2.81
C GLU A 475 13.23 -26.87 -4.01
N THR A 476 12.07 -27.48 -3.80
CA THR A 476 11.03 -27.66 -4.83
C THR A 476 10.35 -26.35 -5.20
N VAL A 477 10.11 -25.47 -4.21
CA VAL A 477 9.52 -24.13 -4.41
C VAL A 477 10.44 -23.21 -5.20
N GLU A 478 11.74 -23.24 -4.95
CA GLU A 478 12.71 -22.43 -5.71
C GLU A 478 12.70 -22.81 -7.20
N TRP A 479 12.61 -24.10 -7.52
CA TRP A 479 12.49 -24.58 -8.91
C TRP A 479 11.14 -24.20 -9.54
N GLY A 480 10.05 -24.27 -8.77
CA GLY A 480 8.69 -23.90 -9.21
C GLY A 480 8.58 -22.48 -9.79
N ARG A 481 9.42 -21.54 -9.34
CA ARG A 481 9.36 -20.12 -9.76
C ARG A 481 9.61 -19.90 -11.25
N ASP A 482 10.45 -20.72 -11.87
CA ASP A 482 10.80 -20.55 -13.28
C ASP A 482 9.80 -21.19 -14.24
N VAL A 483 9.02 -22.16 -13.75
CA VAL A 483 8.11 -23.00 -14.56
C VAL A 483 6.65 -22.53 -14.54
N LEU A 484 6.25 -21.71 -13.57
CA LEU A 484 4.87 -21.22 -13.44
C LEU A 484 4.64 -19.96 -14.28
N ALA A 485 3.46 -19.88 -14.89
CA ALA A 485 2.96 -18.74 -15.65
C ALA A 485 2.35 -17.66 -14.73
N ASP A 486 1.70 -18.10 -13.65
CA ASP A 486 1.17 -17.24 -12.59
C ASP A 486 1.60 -17.75 -11.21
N ARG A 487 1.45 -16.91 -10.19
CA ARG A 487 1.71 -17.32 -8.80
C ARG A 487 0.70 -18.38 -8.35
N PRO A 488 1.16 -19.41 -7.60
CA PRO A 488 0.28 -20.47 -7.13
C PRO A 488 -0.71 -19.95 -6.09
N ARG A 489 -1.92 -20.51 -6.08
CA ARG A 489 -2.99 -20.14 -5.12
C ARG A 489 -3.23 -21.32 -4.19
N HIS A 490 -3.06 -21.12 -2.89
CA HIS A 490 -3.27 -22.16 -1.89
C HIS A 490 -4.60 -21.91 -1.17
N VAL A 491 -5.45 -22.93 -1.09
CA VAL A 491 -6.77 -22.83 -0.45
C VAL A 491 -7.00 -24.05 0.44
N PHE A 492 -7.48 -23.81 1.65
CA PHE A 492 -7.87 -24.86 2.57
C PHE A 492 -9.34 -25.21 2.33
N LEU A 493 -9.65 -26.50 2.32
CA LEU A 493 -11.01 -26.98 2.11
C LEU A 493 -11.58 -27.43 3.45
N ALA A 494 -12.68 -26.79 3.86
CA ALA A 494 -13.48 -27.15 5.02
C ALA A 494 -14.34 -28.40 4.78
#